data_AF-A0A8J3TE58-F1
#
_entry.id   AF-A0A8J3TE58-F1
#
_cell.length_a   1.000
_cell.length_b   1.000
_cell.length_c   1.000
_cell.angle_alpha   90.00
_cell.angle_beta   90.00
_cell.angle_gamma   90.00
#
_symmetry.space_group_name_H-M   'P 1'
#
loop_
_entity.id
_entity.type
_entity.pdbx_description
1 polymer ?
#
loop_
_entity_poly.entity_id
_entity_poly.type
_entity_poly.pdbx_seq_one_letter_code
_entity_poly.pdbx_strand_id
1 'polypeptide(L)' 'MLNVVTASRTNVELALRSPLAVRLPEGEESVTEIRLFADDARELVARVREYLPAGTETNR' A
#
# COMPACT_ATOMS: atom_id res chain seq x y z
N MET A 1 3.45 -0.48 10.45
CA MET A 1 3.68 -1.67 9.61
C MET A 1 2.65 -1.61 8.49
N LEU A 2 3.10 -1.58 7.23
CA LEU A 2 2.26 -1.45 6.03
C LEU A 2 2.34 -2.77 5.25
N ASN A 3 1.22 -3.44 5.04
CA ASN A 3 1.21 -4.70 4.28
C ASN A 3 0.93 -4.39 2.80
N VAL A 4 1.80 -4.86 1.91
CA VAL A 4 1.68 -4.65 0.46
C VAL A 4 1.49 -6.00 -0.22
N VAL A 5 0.37 -6.20 -0.90
CA VAL A 5 0.03 -7.47 -1.55
C VAL A 5 -0.30 -7.21 -3.02
N THR A 6 0.22 -8.04 -3.92
CA THR A 6 -0.23 -8.04 -5.32
C THR A 6 -1.42 -8.99 -5.45
N ALA A 7 -2.60 -8.44 -5.76
CA ALA A 7 -3.81 -9.25 -5.97
C ALA A 7 -3.89 -9.80 -7.42
N SER A 8 -3.29 -9.12 -8.40
CA SER A 8 -3.17 -9.58 -9.80
C SER A 8 -2.01 -8.88 -10.52
N ARG A 9 -1.77 -9.19 -11.81
CA ARG A 9 -0.66 -8.60 -12.60
C ARG A 9 -0.67 -7.05 -12.62
N THR A 10 -1.84 -6.45 -12.43
CA THR A 10 -2.02 -5.00 -12.39
C THR A 10 -2.62 -4.48 -11.08
N ASN A 11 -3.17 -5.34 -10.21
CA ASN A 11 -3.78 -4.90 -8.94
C ASN A 11 -2.80 -5.02 -7.77
N VAL A 12 -2.60 -3.91 -7.08
CA VAL A 12 -1.88 -3.85 -5.81
C VAL A 12 -2.84 -3.40 -4.72
N GLU A 13 -2.81 -4.12 -3.60
CA GLU A 13 -3.57 -3.85 -2.39
C GLU A 13 -2.60 -3.51 -1.26
N LEU A 14 -2.87 -2.39 -0.59
CA LEU A 14 -2.08 -1.85 0.50
C LEU A 14 -2.96 -1.80 1.75
N ALA A 15 -2.70 -2.68 2.72
CA ALA A 15 -3.40 -2.68 4.00
C ALA A 15 -2.56 -1.96 5.06
N LEU A 16 -3.16 -0.95 5.69
CA LEU A 16 -2.53 -0.13 6.72
C LEU A 16 -2.83 -0.70 8.11
N ARG A 17 -1.81 -0.92 8.95
CA ARG A 17 -2.00 -1.39 10.34
C ARG A 17 -2.78 -0.39 11.20
N SER A 18 -2.61 0.90 10.92
CA SER A 18 -3.31 1.98 11.62
C SER A 18 -3.95 2.87 10.56
N PRO A 19 -5.17 3.37 10.80
CA PRO A 19 -5.81 4.28 9.85
C PRO A 19 -4.89 5.48 9.55
N LEU A 20 -4.65 5.73 8.27
CA LEU A 20 -3.93 6.90 7.80
C LEU A 20 -4.93 8.01 7.56
N ALA A 21 -4.76 9.14 8.25
CA ALA A 21 -5.51 10.35 7.96
C ALA A 21 -5.00 10.96 6.64
N VAL A 22 -5.87 11.01 5.64
CA VAL A 22 -5.58 11.58 4.33
C VAL A 22 -6.43 12.82 4.16
N ARG A 23 -5.81 13.93 3.76
CA ARG A 23 -6.54 15.15 3.40
C ARG A 23 -7.05 15.03 1.97
N LEU A 24 -8.37 15.02 1.82
CA LEU A 24 -9.08 15.09 0.56
C LEU A 24 -9.72 16.48 0.39
N PRO A 25 -10.11 16.88 -0.82
CA PRO A 25 -10.79 18.15 -1.05
C PRO A 25 -12.07 18.34 -0.21
N GLU A 26 -12.74 17.23 0.14
CA GLU A 26 -14.01 17.23 0.88
C GLU A 26 -13.83 17.13 2.40
N GLY A 27 -12.60 16.91 2.88
CA GLY A 27 -12.30 16.75 4.30
C GLY A 27 -11.17 15.75 4.56
N GLU A 28 -10.88 15.54 5.84
CA GLU A 28 -9.94 14.50 6.25
C GLU A 28 -10.67 13.15 6.35
N GLU A 29 -10.08 12.12 5.76
CA GLU A 29 -10.62 10.76 5.78
C GLU A 29 -9.60 9.78 6.37
N SER A 30 -10.09 8.84 7.18
CA SER A 30 -9.27 7.79 7.76
C SER A 30 -9.26 6.56 6.86
N VAL A 31 -8.13 6.27 6.23
CA VAL A 31 -7.98 5.20 5.27
C VAL A 31 -7.29 4.00 5.91
N THR A 32 -7.86 2.82 5.74
CA THR A 32 -7.28 1.55 6.22
C THR A 32 -6.77 0.65 5.09
N GLU A 33 -7.25 0.88 3.86
CA GLU A 33 -6.89 0.12 2.68
C GLU A 33 -6.77 1.04 1.46
N ILE A 34 -5.74 0.85 0.66
CA ILE A 34 -5.56 1.54 -0.63
C ILE A 34 -5.42 0.48 -1.72
N ARG A 35 -6.28 0.56 -2.73
CA ARG A 35 -6.24 -0.31 -3.92
C ARG A 35 -5.86 0.53 -5.11
N LEU A 36 -4.83 0.10 -5.84
CA LEU A 36 -4.32 0.82 -6.99
C LEU A 36 -3.96 -0.11 -8.14
N PHE A 37 -4.07 0.43 -9.35
CA PHE A 37 -3.65 -0.24 -10.57
C PHE A 37 -2.24 0.23 -10.93
N ALA A 38 -1.35 -0.72 -11.23
CA ALA A 38 0.01 -0.44 -11.68
C ALA A 38 0.31 -1.26 -12.94
N ASP A 39 0.97 -0.65 -13.92
CA ASP A 39 1.37 -1.33 -15.15
C ASP A 39 2.35 -2.48 -14.87
N ASP A 40 3.25 -2.29 -13.90
CA ASP A 40 4.10 -3.33 -13.33
C ASP A 40 3.93 -3.38 -11.81
N ALA A 41 2.97 -4.19 -11.36
CA ALA A 41 2.71 -4.40 -9.94
C ALA A 41 3.94 -4.94 -9.18
N ARG A 42 4.81 -5.72 -9.83
CA ARG A 42 5.99 -6.31 -9.16
C ARG A 42 7.07 -5.27 -8.92
N GLU A 43 7.35 -4.44 -9.91
CA GLU A 43 8.34 -3.36 -9.77
C GLU A 43 7.90 -2.38 -8.68
N LEU A 44 6.61 -2.02 -8.65
CA LEU A 44 6.06 -1.14 -7.62
C LEU A 44 6.25 -1.73 -6.22
N VAL A 45 5.93 -3.01 -6.01
CA VAL A 45 6.13 -3.66 -4.70
C VAL A 45 7.61 -3.71 -4.32
N ALA A 46 8.51 -3.99 -5.27
CA ALA A 46 9.94 -3.99 -5.02
C ALA A 46 10.44 -2.61 -4.56
N ARG A 47 9.98 -1.54 -5.22
CA ARG A 47 10.33 -0.16 -4.83
C ARG A 47 9.76 0.24 -3.48
N VAL A 48 8.50 -0.10 -3.20
CA VAL A 48 7.90 0.20 -1.89
C VAL A 48 8.70 -0.43 -0.76
N ARG A 49 9.24 -1.65 -0.95
CA ARG A 49 10.09 -2.32 0.05
C ARG A 49 11.34 -1.52 0.42
N GLU A 50 11.91 -0.74 -0.49
CA GLU A 50 13.08 0.11 -0.21
C GLU A 50 12.75 1.25 0.76
N TYR A 51 11.47 1.65 0.84
CA TYR A 51 10.99 2.73 1.71
C TYR A 51 10.35 2.22 3.02
N LEU A 52 10.20 0.91 3.18
CA LEU A 52 9.64 0.33 4.40
C LEU A 52 10.72 0.27 5.50
N PRO A 53 10.45 0.81 6.71
CA PRO A 53 11.37 0.67 7.83
C PRO A 53 11.55 -0.82 8.17
N ALA A 54 12.79 -1.20 8.50
CA ALA A 54 13.17 -2.56 8.87
C ALA A 54 12.23 -3.09 9.97
N GLY A 55 11.41 -4.08 9.62
CA GLY A 55 10.32 -4.58 10.49
C GLY A 55 8.93 -4.59 9.84
N THR A 56 8.83 -4.30 8.55
CA THR A 56 7.58 -4.48 7.79
C THR A 56 7.58 -5.82 7.04
N GLU A 57 6.84 -6.79 7.56
CA GLU A 57 6.62 -8.09 6.93
C GLU A 57 5.73 -7.93 5.70
N THR A 58 6.19 -8.48 4.58
CA THR A 58 5.42 -8.58 3.34
C THR A 58 5.02 -10.05 3.20
N ASN A 59 3.73 -10.37 3.35
CA ASN A 59 3.26 -11.73 3.14
C ASN A 59 3.40 -12.08 1.64
N ARG A 60 3.92 -13.26 1.38
CA ARG A 60 4.48 -13.70 0.09
C ARG A 60 3.42 -14.28 -0.83
#